data_AF-A0AAW6CGK0-F1
#
_entry.id   AF-A0AAW6CGK0-F1
#
_cell.length_a   1.000
_cell.length_b   1.000
_cell.length_c   1.000
_cell.angle_alpha   90.00
_cell.angle_beta   90.00
_cell.angle_gamma   90.00
#
_symmetry.space_group_name_H-M   'P 1'
#
loop_
_entity.id
_entity.type
_entity.pdbx_description
1 polymer ?
#
loop_
_entity_poly.entity_id
_entity_poly.type
_entity_poly.pdbx_seq_one_letter_code
_entity_poly.pdbx_strand_id
1 'polypeptide(L)'
;MNSTAEGRNMEYTKSPLELLDELDAFRRGHQDERLHPSDWCMRCMEAIVARACGFGSRADWTGALSAAPSTRYHRDLQNAAASSRF
;
A
#
# COMPACT_ATOMS: atom_id res chain seq x y z
N MET A 1 22.08 23.84 3.68
CA MET A 1 20.72 24.22 3.24
C MET A 1 19.85 22.99 3.39
N ASN A 2 18.90 23.04 4.33
CA ASN A 2 17.96 21.95 4.60
C ASN A 2 17.00 21.80 3.42
N SER A 3 17.13 20.73 2.66
CA SER A 3 16.04 20.24 1.80
C SER A 3 15.32 19.14 2.55
N THR A 4 14.58 19.53 3.59
CA THR A 4 13.51 18.70 4.15
C THR A 4 12.56 18.38 3.00
N ALA A 5 12.37 17.08 2.75
CA ALA A 5 11.49 16.54 1.72
C ALA A 5 10.13 17.23 1.77
N GLU A 6 9.98 18.26 0.94
CA GLU A 6 8.74 18.97 0.73
C GLU A 6 7.74 17.94 0.23
N GLY A 7 6.59 17.92 0.89
CA GLY A 7 5.49 17.01 0.59
C GLY A 7 5.27 16.96 -0.91
N ARG A 8 5.46 15.77 -1.49
CA ARG A 8 4.76 15.46 -2.73
C ARG A 8 3.29 15.75 -2.42
N ASN A 9 2.74 16.80 -3.02
CA ASN A 9 1.31 16.95 -3.18
C ASN A 9 0.87 15.68 -3.90
N MET A 10 0.52 14.66 -3.12
CA MET A 10 0.09 13.38 -3.65
C MET A 10 -1.33 13.65 -4.12
N GLU A 11 -1.42 14.07 -5.37
CA GLU A 11 -2.69 14.32 -6.04
C GLU A 11 -3.39 12.97 -6.13
N TYR A 12 -4.28 12.72 -5.17
CA TYR A 12 -5.08 11.51 -5.15
C TYR A 12 -5.92 11.48 -6.43
N THR A 13 -5.93 10.32 -7.09
CA THR A 13 -6.72 10.13 -8.30
C THR A 13 -8.21 9.97 -8.00
N LYS A 14 -8.57 9.82 -6.71
CA LYS A 14 -9.94 9.72 -6.18
C LYS A 14 -10.09 10.55 -4.91
N SER A 15 -11.29 11.09 -4.68
CA SER A 15 -11.63 11.66 -3.37
C SER A 15 -11.68 10.56 -2.29
N PRO A 16 -11.49 10.92 -1.01
CA PRO A 16 -11.58 9.94 0.08
C PRO A 16 -12.91 9.18 0.13
N LEU A 17 -14.03 9.83 -0.20
CA LEU A 17 -15.35 9.19 -0.19
C LEU A 17 -15.50 8.17 -1.33
N GLU A 18 -15.00 8.47 -2.53
CA GLU A 18 -15.01 7.51 -3.65
C GLU A 18 -14.14 6.28 -3.37
N LEU A 19 -13.00 6.47 -2.69
CA LEU A 19 -12.16 5.35 -2.26
C LEU A 19 -12.88 4.47 -1.22
N LEU A 20 -13.51 5.08 -0.22
CA LEU A 20 -14.24 4.34 0.82
C LEU A 20 -15.43 3.57 0.23
N ASP A 21 -16.14 4.16 -0.75
CA ASP A 21 -17.25 3.51 -1.45
C ASP A 21 -16.78 2.28 -2.23
N GLU A 22 -15.68 2.38 -2.99
CA GLU A 22 -15.10 1.25 -3.72
C GLU A 22 -14.63 0.13 -2.77
N LEU A 23 -14.02 0.48 -1.64
CA LEU A 23 -13.60 -0.49 -0.62
C LEU A 23 -14.80 -1.20 0.02
N ASP A 24 -15.90 -0.48 0.30
CA ASP A 24 -17.12 -1.08 0.85
C ASP A 24 -17.81 -2.01 -0.16
N ALA A 25 -17.90 -1.59 -1.43
CA ALA A 25 -18.42 -2.41 -2.51
C ALA A 25 -17.62 -3.70 -2.69
N PHE A 26 -16.29 -3.62 -2.69
CA PHE A 26 -15.42 -4.79 -2.76
C PHE A 26 -15.64 -5.71 -1.55
N ARG A 27 -15.63 -5.16 -0.33
CA ARG A 27 -15.82 -5.94 0.91
C ARG A 27 -17.16 -6.68 0.93
N ARG A 28 -18.26 -6.04 0.50
CA ARG A 28 -19.58 -6.67 0.43
C ARG A 28 -19.66 -7.77 -0.63
N GLY A 29 -18.97 -7.60 -1.75
CA GLY A 29 -18.92 -8.61 -2.82
C GLY A 29 -18.11 -9.86 -2.47
N HIS A 30 -17.23 -9.79 -1.47
CA HIS A 30 -16.25 -10.85 -1.17
C HIS A 30 -16.32 -11.32 0.30
N GLN A 31 -17.53 -11.48 0.84
CA GLN A 31 -17.73 -11.89 2.24
C GLN A 31 -17.59 -13.40 2.49
N ASP A 32 -17.69 -14.23 1.44
CA ASP A 32 -17.54 -15.68 1.59
C ASP A 32 -16.07 -16.07 1.71
N GLU A 33 -15.63 -16.35 2.93
CA GLU A 33 -14.24 -16.73 3.24
C GLU A 33 -13.80 -18.03 2.54
N ARG A 34 -14.73 -18.93 2.20
CA ARG A 34 -14.39 -20.18 1.48
C ARG A 34 -13.98 -19.89 0.03
N LEU A 35 -14.53 -18.84 -0.56
CA LEU A 35 -14.24 -18.40 -1.92
C LEU A 35 -13.16 -17.32 -1.95
N HIS A 36 -13.07 -16.53 -0.89
CA HIS A 36 -12.23 -15.34 -0.79
C HIS A 36 -11.42 -15.35 0.51
N PRO A 37 -10.24 -15.97 0.51
CA PRO A 37 -9.36 -15.97 1.68
C PRO A 37 -9.01 -14.56 2.12
N SER A 38 -8.94 -14.33 3.43
CA SER A 38 -8.66 -13.02 4.03
C SER A 38 -7.39 -12.35 3.47
N ASP A 39 -6.30 -13.11 3.27
CA ASP A 39 -5.06 -12.59 2.66
C ASP A 39 -5.29 -12.01 1.26
N TRP A 40 -6.06 -12.71 0.43
CA TRP A 40 -6.37 -12.26 -0.92
C TRP A 40 -7.19 -10.98 -0.90
N CYS A 41 -8.22 -10.91 -0.05
CA CYS A 41 -9.03 -9.71 0.12
C CYS A 41 -8.19 -8.51 0.56
N MET A 42 -7.28 -8.70 1.52
CA MET A 42 -6.38 -7.64 1.98
C MET A 42 -5.47 -7.13 0.86
N ARG A 43 -4.90 -8.02 0.05
CA ARG A 43 -4.07 -7.64 -1.10
C ARG A 43 -4.85 -6.87 -2.17
N CYS A 44 -6.13 -7.20 -2.38
CA CYS A 44 -7.01 -6.46 -3.27
C CYS A 44 -7.31 -5.05 -2.72
N MET A 45 -7.60 -4.94 -1.41
CA MET A 45 -7.81 -3.64 -0.76
C MET A 45 -6.55 -2.75 -0.82
N GLU A 46 -5.37 -3.31 -0.58
CA GLU A 46 -4.09 -2.60 -0.76
C GLU A 46 -3.93 -2.06 -2.18
N ALA A 47 -4.26 -2.87 -3.19
CA ALA A 47 -4.19 -2.46 -4.59
C ALA A 47 -5.17 -1.32 -4.93
N ILE A 48 -6.39 -1.35 -4.37
CA ILE A 48 -7.39 -0.28 -4.52
C ILE A 48 -6.84 1.03 -3.96
N VAL A 49 -6.31 1.02 -2.73
CA VAL A 49 -5.73 2.20 -2.09
C VAL A 49 -4.51 2.70 -2.86
N ALA A 50 -3.60 1.80 -3.27
CA ALA A 50 -2.42 2.17 -4.03
C ALA A 50 -2.77 2.87 -5.34
N ARG A 51 -3.79 2.38 -6.06
CA ARG A 51 -4.28 3.02 -7.28
C ARG A 51 -4.86 4.40 -7.02
N ALA A 52 -5.64 4.57 -5.95
CA ALA A 52 -6.17 5.88 -5.56
C ALA A 52 -5.06 6.88 -5.20
N CYS A 53 -3.93 6.39 -4.71
CA CYS A 53 -2.71 7.16 -4.46
C CYS A 53 -1.83 7.37 -5.73
N GLY A 54 -2.26 6.91 -6.90
CA GLY A 54 -1.55 7.13 -8.17
C GLY A 54 -0.44 6.11 -8.49
N PHE A 55 -0.36 4.99 -7.77
CA PHE A 55 0.57 3.91 -8.10
C PHE A 55 -0.01 3.00 -9.19
N GLY A 56 0.81 2.69 -10.21
CA GLY A 56 0.39 1.87 -11.36
C GLY A 56 0.52 0.37 -11.11
N SER A 57 1.42 -0.04 -10.21
CA SER A 57 1.70 -1.45 -9.93
C SER A 57 2.05 -1.70 -8.47
N ARG A 58 2.04 -2.99 -8.08
CA ARG A 58 2.55 -3.42 -6.77
C ARG A 58 4.02 -3.04 -6.57
N ALA A 59 4.84 -3.20 -7.60
CA ALA A 59 6.26 -2.87 -7.54
C ALA A 59 6.47 -1.37 -7.25
N ASP A 60 5.60 -0.50 -7.79
CA ASP A 60 5.71 0.94 -7.62
C ASP A 60 5.54 1.35 -6.16
N TRP A 61 4.43 0.95 -5.51
CA TRP A 61 4.16 1.37 -4.14
C TRP A 61 5.05 0.65 -3.12
N THR A 62 5.35 -0.63 -3.33
CA THR A 62 6.30 -1.36 -2.46
C THR A 62 7.73 -0.84 -2.60
N GLY A 63 8.13 -0.39 -3.79
CA GLY A 63 9.39 0.31 -4.02
C GLY A 63 9.44 1.67 -3.33
N ALA A 64 8.33 2.43 -3.34
CA ALA A 64 8.23 3.67 -2.58
C ALA A 64 8.33 3.43 -1.06
N LEU A 65 7.72 2.35 -0.56
CA LEU A 65 7.83 1.93 0.84
C LEU A 65 9.26 1.53 1.19
N SER A 66 9.91 0.71 0.36
CA SER A 66 11.29 0.27 0.59
C SER A 66 12.30 1.42 0.53
N ALA A 67 12.03 2.46 -0.25
CA ALA A 67 12.89 3.65 -0.33
C ALA A 67 12.68 4.64 0.83
N ALA A 68 11.59 4.53 1.61
CA ALA A 68 11.23 5.47 2.65
C ALA A 68 11.61 4.96 4.06
N PRO A 69 12.65 5.52 4.73
CA PRO A 69 13.13 5.02 6.02
C PRO A 69 12.12 5.15 7.17
N SER A 70 11.16 6.06 7.04
CA SER A 70 10.07 6.25 8.00
C SER A 70 9.12 5.05 8.04
N THR A 71 9.04 4.26 6.97
CA THR A 71 8.09 3.15 6.88
C THR A 71 8.61 1.93 7.64
N ARG A 72 7.67 1.15 8.20
CA ARG A 72 8.00 -0.15 8.79
C ARG A 72 8.56 -1.11 7.74
N TYR A 73 8.02 -1.08 6.52
CA TYR A 73 8.44 -1.93 5.42
C TYR A 73 9.95 -1.81 5.13
N HIS A 74 10.48 -0.59 5.07
CA HIS A 74 11.93 -0.37 4.93
C HIS A 74 12.72 -1.02 6.07
N ARG A 75 12.30 -0.82 7.32
CA ARG A 75 13.01 -1.35 8.50
C ARG A 75 13.00 -2.88 8.52
N ASP A 76 11.87 -3.50 8.18
CA ASP A 76 11.73 -4.95 8.15
C ASP A 76 12.65 -5.58 7.08
N LEU A 77 12.81 -4.93 5.91
CA LEU A 77 13.77 -5.36 4.87
C LEU A 77 15.23 -5.31 5.34
N GLN A 78 15.62 -4.27 6.08
CA GLN A 78 16.99 -4.17 6.62
C GLN A 78 17.26 -5.24 7.66
N ASN A 79 16.28 -5.52 8.52
CA ASN A 79 16.39 -6.57 9.55
C ASN A 79 16.49 -7.96 8.92
N ALA A 80 15.67 -8.26 7.91
CA ALA A 80 15.76 -9.52 7.19
C ALA A 80 17.12 -9.71 6.48
N ALA A 81 17.64 -8.65 5.86
CA ALA A 81 18.96 -8.67 5.23
C ALA A 81 20.09 -8.87 6.25
N ALA A 82 19.95 -8.34 7.48
CA ALA A 82 20.90 -8.54 8.56
C ALA A 82 20.84 -9.98 9.12
N SER A 83 19.65 -10.55 9.29
CA SER A 83 19.47 -11.93 9.75
C SER A 83 19.95 -12.99 8.76
N SER A 84 19.94 -12.69 7.45
CA SER A 84 20.44 -13.61 6.42
C SER A 84 21.97 -13.62 6.27
N ARG A 85 22.69 -12.78 7.02
CA ARG A 85 24.16 -12.65 6.97
C ARG A 85 24.89 -13.41 8.09
N PHE A 86 24.15 -14.13 8.93
CA PHE A 86 24.63 -15.04 9.97
C PHE A 86 24.12 -16.45 9.69
#